data_AF-A0A068MVK5-F1
#
_entry.id   AF-A0A068MVK5-F1
#
_cell.length_a   1.000
_cell.length_b   1.000
_cell.length_c   1.000
_cell.angle_alpha   90.00
_cell.angle_beta   90.00
_cell.angle_gamma   90.00
#
_symmetry.space_group_name_H-M   'P 1'
#
loop_
_entity.id
_entity.type
_entity.pdbx_description
1 polymer ?
#
loop_
_entity_poly.entity_id
_entity_poly.type
_entity_poly.pdbx_seq_one_letter_code
_entity_poly.pdbx_strand_id
1 'polypeptide(L)'
;MITYLSVFPNSMGAGVGNGVPAGLWIGANDLIGLESAELSDTGAILEGKLAYALLNSLYEAMMQTTPLGFPEPTKLQPFGVGINKFTEGVTFGILRMLDIRDGTVTLPPAPTFGSNLGTGKITFEDIWPAAALVANEGAVSAPGVIIPNSIITSYGGTVPNTVSDDAREWVAALIVFLIHRIGIRTASTASAITRRTDPLAVRPTGLSVPQEYYDAGNPTAGITSSDLPFLRLIRETYSIEYEVLVNPDTQTLEVNIATS
;
A
#
# COMPACT_ATOMS: atom_id res chain seq x y z
N MET A 1 10.12 -14.38 -10.53
CA MET A 1 11.10 -13.63 -9.73
C MET A 1 10.35 -12.39 -9.26
N ILE A 2 10.30 -12.12 -7.95
CA ILE A 2 9.74 -10.88 -7.41
C ILE A 2 10.74 -9.80 -7.76
N THR A 3 10.72 -9.33 -9.01
CA THR A 3 11.81 -8.52 -9.57
C THR A 3 11.79 -7.08 -9.07
N TYR A 4 10.93 -6.75 -8.12
CA TYR A 4 10.59 -5.37 -7.79
C TYR A 4 10.84 -5.04 -6.31
N LEU A 5 10.53 -5.95 -5.38
CA LEU A 5 10.87 -5.76 -3.98
C LEU A 5 12.22 -6.43 -3.68
N SER A 6 13.05 -5.78 -2.87
CA SER A 6 14.35 -6.34 -2.46
C SER A 6 14.18 -7.01 -1.11
N VAL A 7 14.29 -8.33 -1.09
CA VAL A 7 14.07 -9.17 0.09
C VAL A 7 15.41 -9.56 0.71
N PHE A 8 15.52 -9.38 2.02
CA PHE A 8 16.73 -9.67 2.77
C PHE A 8 16.40 -10.65 3.89
N PRO A 9 16.69 -11.95 3.72
CA PRO A 9 16.41 -12.96 4.75
C PRO A 9 17.37 -12.85 5.95
N ASN A 10 18.43 -12.03 5.85
CA ASN A 10 19.42 -11.79 6.88
C ASN A 10 19.81 -10.31 6.88
N SER A 11 20.43 -9.86 7.97
CA SER A 11 21.06 -8.53 8.04
C SER A 11 22.16 -8.37 6.99
N MET A 12 22.33 -7.16 6.46
CA MET A 12 23.41 -6.78 5.54
C MET A 12 24.17 -5.59 6.09
N GLY A 13 25.50 -5.66 6.09
CA GLY A 13 26.34 -4.50 6.39
C GLY A 13 26.32 -3.48 5.25
N ALA A 14 26.52 -2.20 5.58
CA ALA A 14 26.70 -1.16 4.57
C ALA A 14 27.98 -1.43 3.77
N GLY A 15 27.92 -1.25 2.45
CA GLY A 15 29.10 -1.46 1.60
C GLY A 15 28.74 -1.59 0.13
N VAL A 16 29.65 -1.14 -0.74
CA VAL A 16 29.46 -1.17 -2.19
C VAL A 16 29.24 -2.59 -2.69
N GLY A 17 28.15 -2.80 -3.42
CA GLY A 17 27.80 -4.08 -4.04
C GLY A 17 27.04 -5.03 -3.11
N ASN A 18 26.54 -4.56 -1.97
CA ASN A 18 25.65 -5.31 -1.10
C ASN A 18 24.24 -5.46 -1.69
N GLY A 19 23.90 -4.66 -2.72
CA GLY A 19 22.65 -4.77 -3.47
C GLY A 19 21.42 -4.20 -2.75
N VAL A 20 21.62 -3.43 -1.67
CA VAL A 20 20.58 -2.70 -0.94
C VAL A 20 20.20 -1.44 -1.74
N PRO A 21 19.00 -1.35 -2.32
CA PRO A 21 18.57 -0.12 -2.98
C PRO A 21 18.16 0.94 -1.96
N ALA A 22 18.18 2.21 -2.37
CA ALA A 22 17.54 3.26 -1.60
C ALA A 22 16.01 3.03 -1.53
N GLY A 23 15.42 3.07 -0.34
CA GLY A 23 14.02 2.72 -0.15
C GLY A 23 13.56 2.75 1.30
N LEU A 24 12.30 2.33 1.51
CA LEU A 24 11.76 2.06 2.83
C LEU A 24 12.07 0.60 3.21
N TRP A 25 12.86 0.41 4.27
CA TRP A 25 13.03 -0.86 4.93
C TRP A 25 11.86 -1.14 5.87
N ILE A 26 11.33 -2.35 5.78
CA ILE A 26 10.29 -2.89 6.67
C ILE A 26 10.82 -4.21 7.22
N GLY A 27 10.99 -4.29 8.54
CA GLY A 27 11.42 -5.52 9.19
C GLY A 27 10.35 -6.60 9.13
N ALA A 28 10.75 -7.87 9.13
CA ALA A 28 9.81 -9.00 9.11
C ALA A 28 8.75 -8.93 10.23
N ASN A 29 9.11 -8.41 11.40
CA ASN A 29 8.19 -8.27 12.53
C ASN A 29 7.05 -7.27 12.29
N ASP A 30 7.21 -6.36 11.33
CA ASP A 30 6.18 -5.39 10.95
C ASP A 30 5.33 -5.90 9.75
N LEU A 31 5.68 -7.05 9.16
CA LEU A 31 4.95 -7.65 8.05
C LEU A 31 3.91 -8.65 8.56
N ILE A 32 2.68 -8.18 8.71
CA ILE A 32 1.57 -8.97 9.26
C ILE A 32 1.33 -10.24 8.45
N GLY A 33 1.34 -11.41 9.09
CA GLY A 33 1.10 -12.69 8.42
C GLY A 33 2.28 -13.19 7.58
N LEU A 34 3.50 -12.70 7.86
CA LEU A 34 4.74 -13.21 7.30
C LEU A 34 5.77 -13.44 8.41
N GLU A 35 6.26 -14.66 8.55
CA GLU A 35 7.35 -14.97 9.47
C GLU A 35 8.72 -14.72 8.84
N SER A 36 9.73 -14.41 9.66
CA SER A 36 11.10 -14.13 9.19
C SER A 36 11.69 -15.26 8.35
N ALA A 37 11.38 -16.52 8.69
CA ALA A 37 11.87 -17.69 7.95
C ALA A 37 11.30 -17.76 6.53
N GLU A 38 10.09 -17.25 6.32
CA GLU A 38 9.39 -17.28 5.03
C GLU A 38 9.98 -16.28 4.02
N LEU A 39 10.82 -15.34 4.45
CA LEU A 39 11.59 -14.48 3.54
C LEU A 39 12.61 -15.26 2.69
N SER A 40 12.89 -16.51 3.05
CA SER A 40 13.70 -17.42 2.25
C SER A 40 12.90 -18.17 1.17
N ASP A 41 11.57 -18.07 1.16
CA ASP A 41 10.73 -18.62 0.10
C ASP A 41 11.06 -17.96 -1.25
N THR A 42 10.63 -18.57 -2.35
CA THR A 42 10.91 -18.05 -3.69
C THR A 42 9.68 -18.09 -4.59
N GLY A 43 9.75 -17.32 -5.68
CA GLY A 43 8.71 -17.32 -6.72
C GLY A 43 7.35 -16.86 -6.21
N ALA A 44 6.29 -17.57 -6.63
CA ALA A 44 4.91 -17.20 -6.33
C ALA A 44 4.57 -17.28 -4.83
N ILE A 45 5.26 -18.14 -4.07
CA ILE A 45 5.02 -18.30 -2.63
C ILE A 45 5.37 -17.03 -1.90
N LEU A 46 6.62 -16.58 -2.03
CA LEU A 46 7.08 -15.34 -1.41
C LEU A 46 6.27 -14.13 -1.94
N GLU A 47 5.91 -14.11 -3.22
CA GLU A 47 5.14 -12.99 -3.81
C GLU A 47 3.75 -12.87 -3.18
N GLY A 48 3.04 -14.00 -3.05
CA GLY A 48 1.73 -14.05 -2.43
C GLY A 48 1.77 -13.65 -0.97
N LYS A 49 2.75 -14.14 -0.20
CA LYS A 49 2.91 -13.80 1.22
C LYS A 49 3.25 -12.34 1.43
N LEU A 50 4.22 -11.80 0.68
CA LEU A 50 4.59 -10.38 0.78
C LEU A 50 3.44 -9.45 0.44
N ALA A 51 2.69 -9.77 -0.61
CA ALA A 51 1.54 -8.97 -0.98
C ALA A 51 0.44 -9.02 0.06
N TYR A 52 0.11 -10.21 0.56
CA TYR A 52 -0.84 -10.39 1.65
C TYR A 52 -0.42 -9.54 2.87
N ALA A 53 0.85 -9.62 3.27
CA ALA A 53 1.36 -8.91 4.43
C ALA A 53 1.32 -7.39 4.27
N LEU A 54 1.81 -6.87 3.14
CA LEU A 54 1.79 -5.44 2.87
C LEU A 54 0.36 -4.88 2.77
N LEU A 55 -0.53 -5.57 2.07
CA LEU A 55 -1.91 -5.13 1.89
C LEU A 55 -2.70 -5.18 3.20
N ASN A 56 -2.53 -6.22 4.02
CA ASN A 56 -3.19 -6.27 5.33
C ASN A 56 -2.61 -5.23 6.30
N SER A 57 -1.29 -4.99 6.29
CA SER A 57 -0.69 -3.91 7.10
C SER A 57 -1.27 -2.53 6.74
N LEU A 58 -1.38 -2.25 5.43
CA LEU A 58 -2.02 -1.01 4.95
C LEU A 58 -3.49 -0.91 5.34
N TYR A 59 -4.24 -2.00 5.20
CA TYR A 59 -5.65 -2.06 5.59
C TYR A 59 -5.81 -1.76 7.09
N GLU A 60 -5.07 -2.44 7.96
CA GLU A 60 -5.16 -2.27 9.41
C GLU A 60 -4.81 -0.84 9.84
N ALA A 61 -3.73 -0.27 9.30
CA ALA A 61 -3.33 1.09 9.62
C ALA A 61 -4.39 2.13 9.19
N MET A 62 -4.93 2.00 7.98
CA MET A 62 -5.95 2.92 7.46
C MET A 62 -7.29 2.81 8.19
N MET A 63 -7.62 1.64 8.75
CA MET A 63 -8.79 1.46 9.60
C MET A 63 -8.66 2.19 10.95
N GLN A 64 -7.44 2.48 11.41
CA GLN A 64 -7.22 3.18 12.67
C GLN A 64 -7.16 4.71 12.52
N THR A 65 -6.59 5.21 11.41
CA THR A 65 -6.28 6.64 11.24
C THR A 65 -7.06 7.34 10.12
N THR A 66 -7.75 6.59 9.25
CA THR A 66 -8.52 7.07 8.07
C THR A 66 -7.90 8.31 7.40
N PRO A 67 -6.76 8.16 6.70
CA PRO A 67 -6.06 9.30 6.15
C PRO A 67 -6.86 10.02 5.06
N LEU A 68 -6.72 11.35 5.01
CA LEU A 68 -7.34 12.20 3.99
C LEU A 68 -6.87 11.76 2.60
N GLY A 69 -7.80 11.52 1.69
CA GLY A 69 -7.48 10.96 0.38
C GLY A 69 -7.68 9.44 0.30
N PHE A 70 -7.95 8.76 1.41
CA PHE A 70 -8.26 7.34 1.45
C PHE A 70 -9.63 7.14 2.11
N PRO A 71 -10.74 7.05 1.32
CA PRO A 71 -12.00 6.59 1.88
C PRO A 71 -11.79 5.22 2.55
N GLU A 72 -12.55 4.94 3.60
CA GLU A 72 -12.42 3.74 4.42
C GLU A 72 -12.21 2.49 3.56
N PRO A 73 -11.06 1.80 3.71
CA PRO A 73 -10.83 0.59 2.96
C PRO A 73 -11.79 -0.49 3.45
N THR A 74 -12.21 -1.38 2.56
CA THR A 74 -13.14 -2.46 2.92
C THR A 74 -12.46 -3.81 2.80
N LYS A 75 -12.73 -4.69 3.76
CA LYS A 75 -12.32 -6.09 3.71
C LYS A 75 -13.53 -6.94 3.30
N LEU A 76 -13.33 -7.81 2.31
CA LEU A 76 -14.34 -8.74 1.86
C LEU A 76 -14.60 -9.77 2.95
N GLN A 77 -15.87 -10.09 3.20
CA GLN A 77 -16.21 -11.17 4.12
C GLN A 77 -15.65 -12.50 3.57
N PRO A 78 -14.94 -13.29 4.39
CA PRO A 78 -14.41 -14.57 3.95
C PRO A 78 -15.53 -15.48 3.44
N PHE A 79 -15.33 -16.11 2.28
CA PHE A 79 -16.24 -17.12 1.75
C PHE A 79 -15.49 -18.39 1.37
N GLY A 80 -16.07 -19.54 1.74
CA GLY A 80 -15.45 -20.85 1.54
C GLY A 80 -15.37 -21.22 0.06
N VAL A 81 -14.21 -21.70 -0.38
CA VAL A 81 -13.95 -22.13 -1.76
C VAL A 81 -13.44 -23.58 -1.86
N GLY A 82 -13.33 -24.27 -0.72
CA GLY A 82 -12.91 -25.67 -0.68
C GLY A 82 -12.68 -26.16 0.76
N ILE A 83 -12.20 -27.40 0.88
CA ILE A 83 -11.81 -27.97 2.17
C ILE A 83 -10.67 -27.12 2.73
N ASN A 84 -10.91 -26.56 3.92
CA ASN A 84 -9.98 -25.71 4.64
C ASN A 84 -9.47 -24.50 3.82
N LYS A 85 -10.29 -23.98 2.90
CA LYS A 85 -9.92 -22.84 2.05
C LYS A 85 -11.02 -21.80 2.02
N PHE A 86 -10.63 -20.54 2.07
CA PHE A 86 -11.53 -19.42 1.87
C PHE A 86 -10.84 -18.34 1.03
N THR A 87 -11.66 -17.51 0.38
CA THR A 87 -11.20 -16.30 -0.28
C THR A 87 -11.48 -15.11 0.62
N GLU A 88 -10.49 -14.24 0.71
CA GLU A 88 -10.57 -12.91 1.31
C GLU A 88 -10.14 -11.87 0.29
N GLY A 89 -10.38 -10.60 0.58
CA GLY A 89 -9.91 -9.52 -0.26
C GLY A 89 -9.97 -8.19 0.44
N VAL A 90 -9.24 -7.23 -0.10
CA VAL A 90 -9.24 -5.84 0.37
C VAL A 90 -9.51 -4.92 -0.80
N THR A 91 -10.23 -3.83 -0.52
CA THR A 91 -10.50 -2.76 -1.48
C THR A 91 -10.04 -1.44 -0.90
N PHE A 92 -9.19 -0.74 -1.64
CA PHE A 92 -8.72 0.60 -1.34
C PHE A 92 -9.35 1.59 -2.31
N GLY A 93 -9.91 2.67 -1.78
CA GLY A 93 -10.20 3.84 -2.58
C GLY A 93 -9.06 4.85 -2.45
N ILE A 94 -8.72 5.52 -3.54
CA ILE A 94 -7.79 6.65 -3.56
C ILE A 94 -8.56 7.84 -4.14
N LEU A 95 -8.78 8.85 -3.31
CA LEU A 95 -9.31 10.14 -3.71
C LEU A 95 -8.14 11.03 -4.11
N ARG A 96 -8.12 11.46 -5.37
CA ARG A 96 -7.18 12.44 -5.89
C ARG A 96 -7.91 13.73 -6.22
N MET A 97 -7.19 14.83 -6.14
CA MET A 97 -7.57 16.16 -6.54
C MET A 97 -6.90 16.47 -7.86
N LEU A 98 -7.72 16.72 -8.88
CA LEU A 98 -7.29 17.26 -10.17
C LEU A 98 -7.34 18.79 -10.08
N ASP A 99 -6.20 19.44 -10.23
CA ASP A 99 -6.12 20.89 -10.43
C ASP A 99 -5.97 21.20 -11.92
N ILE A 100 -7.01 21.83 -12.49
CA ILE A 100 -7.06 22.13 -13.92
C ILE A 100 -6.18 23.33 -14.28
N ARG A 101 -5.78 24.18 -13.31
CA ARG A 101 -4.85 25.30 -13.56
C ARG A 101 -3.48 24.80 -13.96
N ASP A 102 -2.99 23.84 -13.19
CA ASP A 102 -1.62 23.32 -13.32
C ASP A 102 -1.57 21.97 -14.05
N GLY A 103 -2.74 21.36 -14.31
CA GLY A 103 -2.85 20.03 -14.92
C GLY A 103 -2.31 18.92 -14.01
N THR A 104 -2.35 19.13 -12.70
CA THR A 104 -1.77 18.20 -11.71
C THR A 104 -2.84 17.31 -11.10
N VAL A 105 -2.43 16.11 -10.70
CA VAL A 105 -3.27 15.17 -9.95
C VAL A 105 -2.51 14.77 -8.70
N THR A 106 -2.98 15.23 -7.55
CA THR A 106 -2.37 14.96 -6.23
C THR A 106 -3.42 14.40 -5.28
N LEU A 107 -3.05 13.99 -4.07
CA LEU A 107 -4.01 13.80 -3.00
C LEU A 107 -4.54 15.15 -2.49
N PRO A 108 -5.74 15.18 -1.87
CA PRO A 108 -6.22 16.38 -1.20
C PRO A 108 -5.19 16.85 -0.16
N PRO A 109 -4.79 18.14 -0.19
CA PRO A 109 -3.76 18.67 0.71
C PRO A 109 -4.25 18.59 2.15
N ALA A 110 -3.35 18.31 3.09
CA ALA A 110 -3.68 18.38 4.51
C ALA A 110 -4.06 19.84 4.87
N PRO A 111 -5.01 20.05 5.80
CA PRO A 111 -5.37 21.38 6.26
C PRO A 111 -4.20 22.10 6.92
N THR A 112 -4.07 23.39 6.65
CA THR A 112 -2.95 24.25 7.07
C THR A 112 -3.31 25.25 8.17
N PHE A 113 -4.55 25.24 8.65
CA PHE A 113 -5.05 26.05 9.76
C PHE A 113 -6.29 25.41 10.39
N GLY A 114 -6.82 26.02 11.46
CA GLY A 114 -7.99 25.53 12.19
C GLY A 114 -7.64 24.43 13.19
N SER A 115 -8.66 23.86 13.85
CA SER A 115 -8.47 22.74 14.78
C SER A 115 -8.14 21.42 14.06
N ASN A 116 -8.43 21.33 12.77
CA ASN A 116 -8.03 20.22 11.91
C ASN A 116 -6.58 20.35 11.41
N LEU A 117 -5.81 21.38 11.77
CA LEU A 117 -4.44 21.57 11.30
C LEU A 117 -3.62 20.27 11.35
N GLY A 118 -3.09 19.85 10.19
CA GLY A 118 -2.22 18.69 10.07
C GLY A 118 -2.91 17.33 10.23
N THR A 119 -4.24 17.26 10.41
CA THR A 119 -4.97 15.99 10.46
C THR A 119 -5.07 15.33 9.09
N GLY A 120 -5.40 14.04 9.09
CA GLY A 120 -5.58 13.26 7.87
C GLY A 120 -4.29 12.84 7.18
N LYS A 121 -3.13 12.99 7.83
CA LYS A 121 -1.86 12.42 7.37
C LYS A 121 -1.77 10.95 7.78
N ILE A 122 -0.89 10.20 7.11
CA ILE A 122 -0.40 8.91 7.57
C ILE A 122 1.11 8.91 7.42
N THR A 123 1.83 8.36 8.39
CA THR A 123 3.29 8.22 8.38
C THR A 123 3.67 6.77 8.14
N PHE A 124 4.96 6.47 7.92
CA PHE A 124 5.38 5.08 7.88
C PHE A 124 5.29 4.41 9.24
N GLU A 125 5.52 5.16 10.31
CA GLU A 125 5.45 4.66 11.69
C GLU A 125 4.03 4.23 12.09
N ASP A 126 3.00 4.87 11.50
CA ASP A 126 1.59 4.46 11.69
C ASP A 126 1.28 3.10 11.05
N ILE A 127 2.05 2.68 10.03
CA ILE A 127 1.81 1.44 9.27
C ILE A 127 2.78 0.35 9.71
N TRP A 128 4.05 0.70 9.85
CA TRP A 128 5.18 -0.16 10.17
C TRP A 128 6.08 0.55 11.19
N PRO A 129 5.86 0.33 12.50
CA PRO A 129 6.49 1.11 13.56
C PRO A 129 8.02 1.09 13.58
N ALA A 130 8.66 0.03 13.06
CA ALA A 130 10.12 -0.09 12.98
C ALA A 130 10.66 0.15 11.57
N ALA A 131 9.86 0.71 10.65
CA ALA A 131 10.32 1.03 9.32
C ALA A 131 11.40 2.13 9.34
N ALA A 132 12.32 2.07 8.38
CA ALA A 132 13.41 3.02 8.25
C ALA A 132 13.68 3.37 6.79
N LEU A 133 14.00 4.62 6.51
CA LEU A 133 14.52 5.01 5.20
C LEU A 133 16.00 4.61 5.12
N VAL A 134 16.33 3.83 4.10
CA VAL A 134 17.67 3.30 3.86
C VAL A 134 18.23 3.91 2.59
N ALA A 135 19.48 4.34 2.64
CA ALA A 135 20.22 4.83 1.47
C ALA A 135 20.71 3.67 0.60
N ASN A 136 21.10 3.97 -0.64
CA ASN A 136 21.68 2.97 -1.52
C ASN A 136 22.97 2.39 -0.91
N GLU A 137 23.11 1.07 -0.96
CA GLU A 137 24.16 0.29 -0.30
C GLU A 137 24.22 0.47 1.23
N GLY A 138 23.11 0.91 1.84
CA GLY A 138 22.97 1.06 3.29
C GLY A 138 22.96 -0.27 4.04
N ALA A 139 23.07 -0.21 5.37
CA ALA A 139 22.93 -1.40 6.21
C ALA A 139 21.45 -1.70 6.49
N VAL A 140 21.11 -2.98 6.58
CA VAL A 140 19.83 -3.46 7.14
C VAL A 140 20.12 -4.41 8.30
N SER A 141 19.49 -4.17 9.44
CA SER A 141 19.89 -4.78 10.72
C SER A 141 19.25 -6.13 11.01
N ALA A 142 18.25 -6.54 10.24
CA ALA A 142 17.45 -7.74 10.50
C ALA A 142 16.89 -8.31 9.17
N PRO A 143 16.20 -9.46 9.19
CA PRO A 143 15.41 -9.90 8.06
C PRO A 143 14.24 -8.96 7.76
N GLY A 144 13.91 -8.79 6.49
CA GLY A 144 12.84 -7.90 6.04
C GLY A 144 12.88 -7.61 4.54
N VAL A 145 12.24 -6.50 4.16
CA VAL A 145 12.03 -6.12 2.77
C VAL A 145 12.29 -4.64 2.60
N ILE A 146 12.89 -4.27 1.45
CA ILE A 146 12.94 -2.90 0.99
C ILE A 146 11.92 -2.71 -0.12
N ILE A 147 11.14 -1.64 -0.01
CA ILE A 147 10.37 -1.06 -1.09
C ILE A 147 11.21 0.07 -1.70
N PRO A 148 11.80 -0.13 -2.89
CA PRO A 148 12.68 0.85 -3.51
C PRO A 148 11.97 2.16 -3.83
N ASN A 149 12.67 3.27 -3.60
CA ASN A 149 12.18 4.61 -3.92
C ASN A 149 11.85 4.76 -5.42
N SER A 150 12.63 4.09 -6.29
CA SER A 150 12.43 4.10 -7.74
C SER A 150 11.07 3.56 -8.15
N ILE A 151 10.56 2.55 -7.45
CA ILE A 151 9.23 2.00 -7.70
C ILE A 151 8.16 3.03 -7.35
N ILE A 152 8.25 3.62 -6.18
CA ILE A 152 7.28 4.61 -5.72
C ILE A 152 7.19 5.79 -6.69
N THR A 153 8.35 6.34 -7.09
CA THR A 153 8.39 7.42 -8.07
C THR A 153 7.86 7.01 -9.45
N SER A 154 8.08 5.76 -9.86
CA SER A 154 7.57 5.25 -11.15
C SER A 154 6.04 5.14 -11.17
N TYR A 155 5.42 5.06 -10.00
CA TYR A 155 3.97 5.03 -9.81
C TYR A 155 3.41 6.38 -9.35
N GLY A 156 4.17 7.46 -9.52
CA GLY A 156 3.75 8.84 -9.26
C GLY A 156 3.75 9.25 -7.78
N GLY A 157 4.28 8.42 -6.89
CA GLY A 157 4.39 8.73 -5.46
C GLY A 157 5.57 9.64 -5.16
N THR A 158 5.48 10.34 -4.03
CA THR A 158 6.58 11.14 -3.47
C THR A 158 7.20 10.37 -2.30
N VAL A 159 8.54 10.31 -2.25
CA VAL A 159 9.27 9.71 -1.13
C VAL A 159 9.40 10.74 -0.01
N PRO A 160 8.87 10.47 1.20
CA PRO A 160 9.03 11.37 2.34
C PRO A 160 10.50 11.48 2.77
N ASN A 161 10.89 12.61 3.37
CA ASN A 161 12.28 12.82 3.81
C ASN A 161 12.61 12.00 5.07
N THR A 162 11.61 11.81 5.93
CA THR A 162 11.70 11.05 7.18
C THR A 162 10.52 10.09 7.31
N VAL A 163 10.62 9.12 8.22
CA VAL A 163 9.54 8.14 8.44
C VAL A 163 8.29 8.72 9.10
N SER A 164 8.43 9.88 9.75
CA SER A 164 7.35 10.62 10.42
C SER A 164 6.71 11.70 9.52
N ASP A 165 7.19 11.87 8.29
CA ASP A 165 6.57 12.78 7.32
C ASP A 165 5.31 12.16 6.71
N ASP A 166 4.47 13.00 6.08
CA ASP A 166 3.26 12.57 5.38
C ASP A 166 3.61 11.61 4.23
N ALA A 167 3.20 10.35 4.37
CA ALA A 167 3.46 9.25 3.47
C ALA A 167 2.29 8.92 2.54
N ARG A 168 1.22 9.74 2.53
CA ARG A 168 0.00 9.42 1.75
C ARG A 168 0.25 9.18 0.26
N GLU A 169 1.03 10.02 -0.41
CA GLU A 169 1.36 9.84 -1.85
C GLU A 169 2.19 8.58 -2.08
N TRP A 170 3.10 8.27 -1.15
CA TRP A 170 3.88 7.04 -1.18
C TRP A 170 2.98 5.81 -1.06
N VAL A 171 2.04 5.83 -0.11
CA VAL A 171 1.10 4.75 0.15
C VAL A 171 0.16 4.53 -1.04
N ALA A 172 -0.36 5.61 -1.62
CA ALA A 172 -1.15 5.54 -2.84
C ALA A 172 -0.36 4.86 -3.98
N ALA A 173 0.89 5.27 -4.20
CA ALA A 173 1.74 4.66 -5.21
C ALA A 173 2.07 3.18 -4.93
N LEU A 174 2.29 2.80 -3.66
CA LEU A 174 2.49 1.41 -3.28
C LEU A 174 1.28 0.54 -3.60
N ILE A 175 0.06 1.00 -3.27
CA ILE A 175 -1.18 0.28 -3.57
C ILE A 175 -1.30 0.06 -5.09
N VAL A 176 -1.12 1.11 -5.88
CA VAL A 176 -1.17 1.02 -7.35
C VAL A 176 -0.10 0.04 -7.86
N PHE A 177 1.13 0.12 -7.34
CA PHE A 177 2.21 -0.79 -7.69
C PHE A 177 1.86 -2.25 -7.40
N LEU A 178 1.44 -2.57 -6.18
CA LEU A 178 1.11 -3.93 -5.77
C LEU A 178 0.00 -4.50 -6.66
N ILE A 179 -1.06 -3.72 -6.87
CA ILE A 179 -2.17 -4.12 -7.73
C ILE A 179 -1.71 -4.29 -9.18
N HIS A 180 -0.83 -3.45 -9.71
CA HIS A 180 -0.41 -3.56 -11.10
C HIS A 180 0.54 -4.74 -11.36
N ARG A 181 1.39 -5.08 -10.37
CA ARG A 181 2.53 -5.99 -10.58
C ARG A 181 2.33 -7.39 -10.07
N ILE A 182 1.43 -7.59 -9.12
CA ILE A 182 1.23 -8.91 -8.57
C ILE A 182 0.68 -9.90 -9.61
N GLY A 183 1.29 -11.08 -9.64
CA GLY A 183 0.84 -12.19 -10.46
C GLY A 183 -0.58 -12.61 -10.08
N ILE A 184 -1.48 -12.69 -11.06
CA ILE A 184 -2.80 -13.29 -10.89
C ILE A 184 -2.74 -14.78 -11.23
N ARG A 185 -3.50 -15.59 -10.51
CA ARG A 185 -3.63 -17.03 -10.75
C ARG A 185 -4.23 -17.25 -12.14
N THR A 186 -3.61 -18.13 -12.92
CA THR A 186 -4.11 -18.60 -14.21
C THR A 186 -3.84 -20.10 -14.35
N ALA A 187 -4.23 -20.70 -15.47
CA ALA A 187 -3.96 -22.12 -15.74
C ALA A 187 -2.45 -22.43 -15.85
N SER A 188 -1.62 -21.42 -16.11
CA SER A 188 -0.16 -21.55 -16.27
C SER A 188 0.66 -20.75 -15.25
N THR A 189 0.02 -19.90 -14.44
CA THR A 189 0.67 -19.04 -13.45
C THR A 189 0.16 -19.37 -12.06
N ALA A 190 1.05 -19.87 -11.20
CA ALA A 190 0.75 -20.08 -9.79
C ALA A 190 0.67 -18.74 -9.04
N SER A 191 -0.38 -18.53 -8.25
CA SER A 191 -0.52 -17.36 -7.36
C SER A 191 -1.56 -17.61 -6.27
N ALA A 192 -1.45 -16.85 -5.17
CA ALA A 192 -2.50 -16.71 -4.17
C ALA A 192 -3.64 -15.79 -4.65
N ILE A 193 -3.33 -14.87 -5.56
CA ILE A 193 -4.27 -13.85 -6.03
C ILE A 193 -5.22 -14.47 -7.04
N THR A 194 -6.49 -14.57 -6.68
CA THR A 194 -7.54 -15.11 -7.53
C THR A 194 -8.17 -14.03 -8.40
N ARG A 195 -8.18 -12.78 -7.92
CA ARG A 195 -8.73 -11.63 -8.63
C ARG A 195 -8.03 -10.35 -8.22
N ARG A 196 -7.93 -9.40 -9.15
CA ARG A 196 -7.57 -8.00 -8.85
C ARG A 196 -8.22 -7.05 -9.84
N THR A 197 -8.30 -5.78 -9.48
CA THR A 197 -8.61 -4.71 -10.43
C THR A 197 -7.65 -4.77 -11.60
N ASP A 198 -8.20 -4.77 -12.82
CA ASP A 198 -7.41 -4.60 -14.04
C ASP A 198 -6.93 -3.14 -14.13
N PRO A 199 -5.61 -2.89 -14.08
CA PRO A 199 -5.02 -1.56 -14.22
C PRO A 199 -5.53 -0.76 -15.42
N LEU A 200 -5.78 -1.42 -16.55
CA LEU A 200 -6.21 -0.79 -17.79
C LEU A 200 -7.71 -0.48 -17.79
N ALA A 201 -8.46 -1.13 -16.89
CA ALA A 201 -9.90 -0.95 -16.72
C ALA A 201 -10.26 0.02 -15.60
N VAL A 202 -9.29 0.55 -14.84
CA VAL A 202 -9.58 1.57 -13.82
C VAL A 202 -10.23 2.78 -14.50
N ARG A 203 -11.37 3.20 -13.97
CA ARG A 203 -12.09 4.39 -14.42
C ARG A 203 -12.29 5.30 -13.22
N PRO A 204 -11.64 6.46 -13.17
CA PRO A 204 -11.84 7.39 -12.08
C PRO A 204 -13.28 7.91 -12.09
N THR A 205 -13.92 7.94 -10.92
CA THR A 205 -15.23 8.56 -10.73
C THR A 205 -15.05 10.00 -10.30
N GLY A 206 -15.60 10.96 -11.05
CA GLY A 206 -15.59 12.37 -10.67
C GLY A 206 -16.56 12.64 -9.50
N LEU A 207 -16.12 13.45 -8.55
CA LEU A 207 -16.87 13.84 -7.36
C LEU A 207 -16.79 15.37 -7.17
N SER A 208 -17.83 15.95 -6.58
CA SER A 208 -17.78 17.32 -6.09
C SER A 208 -16.83 17.43 -4.91
N VAL A 209 -16.16 18.58 -4.76
CA VAL A 209 -15.37 18.89 -3.57
C VAL A 209 -16.33 19.11 -2.39
N PRO A 210 -16.23 18.34 -1.28
CA PRO A 210 -17.09 18.51 -0.12
C PRO A 210 -16.92 19.87 0.54
N GLN A 211 -17.97 20.40 1.16
CA GLN A 211 -17.93 21.74 1.78
C GLN A 211 -16.91 21.83 2.90
N GLU A 212 -16.77 20.76 3.68
CA GLU A 212 -15.84 20.65 4.79
C GLU A 212 -14.37 20.79 4.35
N TYR A 213 -14.03 20.52 3.08
CA TYR A 213 -12.65 20.65 2.58
C TYR A 213 -12.20 22.11 2.48
N TYR A 214 -13.13 23.06 2.41
CA TYR A 214 -12.84 24.49 2.23
C TYR A 214 -13.58 25.37 3.24
N ASP A 215 -13.95 24.81 4.39
CA ASP A 215 -14.54 25.59 5.48
C ASP A 215 -13.61 26.72 5.92
N ALA A 216 -14.14 27.94 6.05
CA ALA A 216 -13.33 29.13 6.28
C ALA A 216 -12.71 29.19 7.69
N GLY A 217 -13.25 28.46 8.67
CA GLY A 217 -12.77 28.45 10.04
C GLY A 217 -11.99 27.19 10.40
N ASN A 218 -12.38 26.04 9.84
CA ASN A 218 -11.80 24.75 10.18
C ASN A 218 -11.90 23.72 9.04
N PRO A 219 -11.13 23.89 7.95
CA PRO A 219 -11.25 23.00 6.81
C PRO A 219 -10.65 21.62 7.13
N THR A 220 -11.16 20.56 6.51
CA THR A 220 -10.60 19.20 6.59
C THR A 220 -9.57 18.90 5.50
N ALA A 221 -9.38 19.83 4.55
CA ALA A 221 -8.33 19.81 3.56
C ALA A 221 -7.72 21.22 3.40
N GLY A 222 -6.54 21.34 2.83
CA GLY A 222 -5.87 22.63 2.59
C GLY A 222 -6.43 23.40 1.38
N ILE A 223 -7.75 23.38 1.16
CA ILE A 223 -8.40 23.99 -0.01
C ILE A 223 -9.08 25.30 0.38
N THR A 224 -9.03 26.30 -0.50
CA THR A 224 -9.80 27.55 -0.32
C THR A 224 -11.02 27.57 -1.23
N SER A 225 -12.04 28.34 -0.86
CA SER A 225 -13.24 28.53 -1.69
C SER A 225 -12.91 29.13 -3.08
N SER A 226 -11.80 29.86 -3.19
CA SER A 226 -11.33 30.44 -4.45
C SER A 226 -10.75 29.40 -5.43
N ASP A 227 -10.38 28.22 -4.95
CA ASP A 227 -9.83 27.13 -5.78
C ASP A 227 -10.92 26.30 -6.46
N LEU A 228 -12.15 26.31 -5.94
CA LEU A 228 -13.25 25.44 -6.40
C LEU A 228 -13.56 25.46 -7.89
N PRO A 229 -13.46 26.60 -8.62
CA PRO A 229 -13.65 26.58 -10.07
C PRO A 229 -12.68 25.63 -10.80
N PHE A 230 -11.50 25.41 -10.23
CA PHE A 230 -10.38 24.72 -10.86
C PHE A 230 -10.13 23.31 -10.31
N LEU A 231 -10.69 22.98 -9.15
CA LEU A 231 -10.47 21.69 -8.51
C LEU A 231 -11.60 20.71 -8.79
N ARG A 232 -11.25 19.46 -9.06
CA ARG A 232 -12.18 18.33 -9.08
C ARG A 232 -11.62 17.19 -8.23
N LEU A 233 -12.50 16.47 -7.54
CA LEU A 233 -12.10 15.21 -6.94
C LEU A 233 -12.36 14.08 -7.91
N ILE A 234 -11.45 13.13 -7.94
CA ILE A 234 -11.60 11.87 -8.64
C ILE A 234 -11.33 10.74 -7.67
N ARG A 235 -12.09 9.65 -7.78
CA ARG A 235 -11.90 8.43 -6.99
C ARG A 235 -11.47 7.29 -7.90
N GLU A 236 -10.36 6.67 -7.53
CA GLU A 236 -9.91 5.40 -8.09
C GLU A 236 -10.17 4.31 -7.05
N THR A 237 -10.63 3.14 -7.48
CA THR A 237 -10.89 2.01 -6.58
C THR A 237 -10.08 0.81 -7.04
N TYR A 238 -9.30 0.26 -6.12
CA TYR A 238 -8.44 -0.90 -6.33
C TYR A 238 -8.87 -2.01 -5.39
N SER A 239 -9.16 -3.18 -5.94
CA SER A 239 -9.49 -4.38 -5.17
C SER A 239 -8.56 -5.53 -5.54
N ILE A 240 -8.35 -6.41 -4.56
CA ILE A 240 -7.59 -7.63 -4.73
C ILE A 240 -8.17 -8.70 -3.82
N GLU A 241 -8.29 -9.91 -4.37
CA GLU A 241 -8.77 -11.10 -3.68
C GLU A 241 -7.66 -12.15 -3.69
N TYR A 242 -7.47 -12.80 -2.55
CA TYR A 242 -6.51 -13.85 -2.33
C TYR A 242 -7.17 -15.05 -1.66
N GLU A 243 -6.71 -16.24 -2.01
CA GLU A 243 -7.15 -17.47 -1.38
C GLU A 243 -6.22 -17.84 -0.24
N VAL A 244 -6.80 -18.23 0.89
CA VAL A 244 -6.10 -18.61 2.12
C VAL A 244 -6.45 -20.06 2.44
N LEU A 245 -5.43 -20.82 2.82
CA LEU A 245 -5.51 -22.16 3.37
C LEU A 245 -5.51 -22.07 4.91
N VAL A 246 -6.39 -22.85 5.53
CA VAL A 246 -6.42 -23.06 6.97
C VAL A 246 -5.78 -24.41 7.25
N ASN A 247 -4.80 -24.47 8.14
CA ASN A 247 -4.36 -25.74 8.69
C ASN A 247 -5.25 -26.08 9.90
N PRO A 248 -6.13 -27.10 9.83
CA PRO A 248 -7.05 -27.40 10.93
C PRO A 248 -6.34 -27.94 12.17
N ASP A 249 -5.14 -28.50 12.02
CA ASP A 249 -4.40 -29.12 13.12
C ASP A 249 -3.66 -28.07 13.95
N THR A 250 -3.07 -27.07 13.28
CA THR A 250 -2.31 -25.98 13.92
C THR A 250 -3.12 -24.69 14.08
N GLN A 251 -4.29 -24.60 13.44
CA GLN A 251 -5.11 -23.39 13.34
C GLN A 251 -4.36 -22.19 12.74
N THR A 252 -3.39 -22.46 11.87
CA THR A 252 -2.63 -21.41 11.15
C THR A 252 -3.27 -21.08 9.81
N LEU A 253 -3.06 -19.86 9.36
CA LEU A 253 -3.51 -19.35 8.07
C LEU A 253 -2.30 -19.15 7.15
N GLU A 254 -2.39 -19.62 5.92
CA GLU A 254 -1.36 -19.44 4.90
C GLU A 254 -2.01 -19.06 3.57
N VAL A 255 -1.31 -18.28 2.74
CA VAL A 255 -1.80 -18.00 1.38
C VAL A 255 -1.77 -19.28 0.53
N ASN A 256 -2.88 -19.63 -0.14
CA ASN A 256 -2.93 -20.81 -1.00
C ASN A 256 -2.34 -20.52 -2.38
N ILE A 257 -1.18 -21.09 -2.68
CA ILE A 257 -0.51 -20.94 -3.98
C ILE A 257 -0.92 -22.09 -4.91
N ALA A 258 -1.65 -21.76 -5.98
CA ALA A 258 -2.12 -22.74 -6.95
C ALA A 258 -2.22 -22.13 -8.36
N THR A 259 -2.34 -22.98 -9.38
CA THR A 259 -2.87 -22.64 -10.71
C THR A 259 -4.39 -22.84 -10.73
N SER A 260 -5.09 -22.21 -11.67
CA SER A 260 -6.57 -22.35 -11.82
C SER A 260 -6.97 -23.66 -12.48
#